data_AF-A0A7J2PNI6-F1
#
_entry.id   AF-A0A7J2PNI6-F1
#
_cell.length_a   1.000
_cell.length_b   1.000
_cell.length_c   1.000
_cell.angle_alpha   90.00
_cell.angle_beta   90.00
_cell.angle_gamma   90.00
#
_symmetry.space_group_name_H-M   'P 1'
#
loop_
_entity.id
_entity.type
_entity.pdbx_description
1 polymer ?
#
loop_
_entity_poly.entity_id
_entity_poly.type
_entity_poly.pdbx_seq_one_letter_code
_entity_poly.pdbx_strand_id
1 'polypeptide(L)'
;MKKIVFWGIVSIIVFLCVSGFIVIPLIRNIDNSSNGYTAPIDPPIDPPIDPPTDPPTSEIEVDDTGTVYFIVDGDTFDMSGLPTTDRVRLADIDSPESYESGYQEAKDYLYSLIYGKFVYVDIDDVYGTGYYERWICVIYVRIDSDTVMNVNYKMVLDGHAVIDNYYNEFNPYNWKLYYLHKA
;
A
#
# COMPACT_ATOMS: atom_id res chain seq x y z
N MET A 1 -20.14 35.02 55.77
CA MET A 1 -21.37 35.69 55.29
C MET A 1 -21.74 35.10 53.93
N LYS A 2 -23.04 34.81 53.74
CA LYS A 2 -23.71 34.31 52.52
C LYS A 2 -23.27 35.11 51.27
N LYS A 3 -23.20 34.56 50.05
CA LYS A 3 -24.32 34.05 49.26
C LYS A 3 -23.88 33.08 48.16
N ILE A 4 -24.69 32.04 48.00
CA ILE A 4 -24.85 31.18 46.82
C ILE A 4 -25.54 31.99 45.71
N VAL A 5 -25.13 31.83 44.44
CA VAL A 5 -26.05 31.91 43.29
C VAL A 5 -25.68 30.83 42.28
N PHE A 6 -26.66 30.00 41.96
CA PHE A 6 -26.64 28.84 41.08
C PHE A 6 -27.76 29.07 40.05
N TRP A 7 -27.45 29.19 38.76
CA TRP A 7 -28.40 29.14 37.63
C TRP A 7 -27.57 28.70 36.41
N GLY A 8 -27.64 27.45 35.94
CA GLY A 8 -28.66 26.92 35.02
C GLY A 8 -28.23 27.24 33.58
N ILE A 9 -27.94 26.31 32.68
CA ILE A 9 -28.85 25.29 32.13
C ILE A 9 -28.02 24.11 31.58
N VAL A 10 -28.36 22.91 32.03
CA VAL A 10 -27.97 21.64 31.39
C VAL A 10 -28.92 21.44 30.21
N SER A 11 -28.41 21.43 28.98
CA SER A 11 -29.24 21.12 27.82
C SER A 11 -29.26 19.60 27.60
N ILE A 12 -30.30 18.98 28.16
CA ILE A 12 -30.72 17.61 27.89
C ILE A 12 -31.42 17.63 26.53
N ILE A 13 -30.82 17.01 25.51
CA ILE A 13 -31.55 16.64 24.28
C ILE A 13 -31.91 15.17 24.41
N VAL A 14 -33.16 14.91 24.82
CA VAL A 14 -33.75 13.57 24.83
C VAL A 14 -34.60 13.40 23.57
N PHE A 15 -34.20 12.37 22.83
CA PHE A 15 -34.94 11.55 21.87
C PHE A 15 -36.48 11.62 21.94
N LEU A 16 -37.12 11.72 20.76
CA LEU A 16 -38.05 10.70 20.22
C LEU A 16 -38.83 11.28 19.02
N CYS A 17 -38.56 10.78 17.81
CA CYS A 17 -39.56 10.75 16.74
C CYS A 17 -39.59 9.33 16.15
N VAL A 18 -40.43 8.53 16.80
CA VAL A 18 -41.28 7.44 16.32
C VAL A 18 -41.04 6.90 14.90
N SER A 19 -40.81 5.59 14.88
CA SER A 19 -40.96 4.62 13.80
C SER A 19 -41.92 4.99 12.67
N GLY A 20 -41.39 4.99 11.44
CA GLY A 20 -42.15 5.00 10.19
C GLY A 20 -41.46 4.13 9.15
N PHE A 21 -41.46 2.81 9.34
CA PHE A 21 -41.18 1.85 8.28
C PHE A 21 -42.34 1.90 7.28
N ILE A 22 -42.20 2.68 6.21
CA ILE A 22 -43.04 2.58 5.03
C ILE A 22 -42.20 1.88 3.96
N VAL A 23 -42.50 0.60 3.76
CA VAL A 23 -41.95 -0.20 2.66
C VAL A 23 -42.82 0.09 1.43
N ILE A 24 -42.34 0.95 0.53
CA ILE A 24 -42.90 1.08 -0.83
C ILE A 24 -41.93 0.37 -1.77
N PRO A 25 -42.39 -0.63 -2.56
CA PRO A 25 -41.55 -1.24 -3.57
C PRO A 25 -41.38 -0.26 -4.73
N LEU A 26 -40.25 0.45 -4.78
CA LEU A 26 -39.87 1.16 -5.98
C LEU A 26 -39.24 0.15 -6.96
N ILE A 27 -40.10 -0.52 -7.71
CA ILE A 27 -39.72 -1.20 -8.95
C ILE A 27 -39.23 -0.11 -9.90
N ARG A 28 -37.91 0.05 -10.03
CA ARG A 28 -37.32 0.72 -11.18
C ARG A 28 -36.95 -0.31 -12.21
N ASN A 29 -37.76 -0.29 -13.27
CA ASN A 29 -37.56 -0.88 -14.57
C ASN A 29 -36.11 -0.67 -15.04
N ILE A 30 -35.40 -1.77 -15.27
CA ILE A 30 -34.10 -1.76 -15.93
C ILE A 30 -34.39 -1.65 -17.42
N ASP A 31 -34.37 -0.43 -17.95
CA ASP A 31 -34.27 -0.23 -19.39
C ASP A 31 -32.83 -0.54 -19.79
N ASN A 32 -32.60 -1.79 -20.22
CA ASN A 32 -31.40 -2.24 -20.91
C ASN A 32 -31.31 -1.54 -22.27
N SER A 33 -30.75 -0.33 -22.30
CA SER A 33 -30.26 0.30 -23.52
C SER A 33 -28.75 0.12 -23.58
N SER A 34 -28.33 -0.95 -24.26
CA SER A 34 -26.93 -1.20 -24.63
C SER A 34 -26.46 -0.13 -25.62
N ASN A 35 -25.87 0.94 -25.10
CA ASN A 35 -25.05 1.82 -25.92
C ASN A 35 -23.72 1.12 -26.19
N GLY A 36 -23.58 0.63 -27.42
CA GLY A 36 -22.43 -0.12 -27.90
C GLY A 36 -21.15 0.71 -27.88
N TYR A 37 -20.38 0.53 -26.81
CA TYR A 37 -18.94 0.67 -26.83
C TYR A 37 -18.35 -0.73 -27.00
N THR A 38 -17.98 -1.10 -28.22
CA THR A 38 -17.08 -2.24 -28.42
C THR A 38 -15.69 -1.76 -28.05
N ALA A 39 -15.14 -2.25 -26.93
CA ALA A 39 -13.71 -2.14 -26.67
C ALA A 39 -12.94 -2.69 -27.88
N PRO A 40 -11.75 -2.14 -28.21
CA PRO A 40 -10.88 -2.74 -29.21
C PRO A 40 -10.69 -4.22 -28.88
N ILE A 41 -10.92 -5.08 -29.86
CA ILE A 41 -10.57 -6.50 -29.81
C ILE A 41 -9.11 -6.60 -29.38
N ASP A 42 -8.87 -7.14 -28.19
CA ASP A 42 -7.53 -7.44 -27.69
C ASP A 42 -6.76 -8.24 -28.75
N PRO A 43 -5.46 -7.97 -28.93
CA PRO A 43 -4.62 -8.76 -29.82
C PRO A 43 -4.65 -10.24 -29.39
N PRO A 44 -4.33 -11.17 -30.32
CA PRO A 44 -4.46 -12.60 -30.10
C PRO A 44 -3.81 -13.06 -28.79
N ILE A 45 -4.54 -13.87 -28.03
CA ILE A 45 -4.05 -14.59 -26.85
C ILE A 45 -2.72 -15.26 -27.22
N ASP A 46 -1.61 -14.80 -26.64
CA ASP A 46 -0.33 -15.48 -26.75
C ASP A 46 -0.48 -16.94 -26.28
N PRO A 47 0.23 -17.90 -26.90
CA PRO A 47 0.17 -19.30 -26.52
C PRO A 47 0.53 -19.48 -25.04
N PRO A 48 0.14 -20.62 -24.41
CA PRO A 48 0.36 -20.83 -22.99
C PRO A 48 1.82 -20.55 -22.62
N ILE A 49 2.05 -19.51 -21.83
CA ILE A 49 3.32 -19.33 -21.14
C ILE A 49 3.47 -20.60 -20.32
N ASP A 50 4.52 -21.39 -20.61
CA ASP A 50 4.84 -22.58 -19.83
C ASP A 50 4.77 -22.21 -18.34
N PRO A 51 4.12 -23.02 -17.48
CA PRO A 51 4.08 -22.72 -16.06
C PRO A 51 5.53 -22.50 -15.59
N PRO A 52 5.84 -21.44 -14.83
CA PRO A 52 7.19 -21.24 -14.32
C PRO A 52 7.67 -22.55 -13.69
N THR A 53 8.65 -23.20 -14.30
CA THR A 53 9.17 -24.50 -13.87
C THR A 53 10.15 -24.39 -12.73
N ASP A 54 10.26 -23.22 -12.10
CA ASP A 54 11.06 -23.08 -10.90
C ASP A 54 10.27 -23.63 -9.70
N PRO A 55 10.87 -24.56 -8.91
CA PRO A 55 10.29 -24.91 -7.63
C PRO A 55 10.17 -23.63 -6.79
N PRO A 56 9.11 -23.44 -5.98
CA PRO A 56 9.00 -22.27 -5.12
C PRO A 56 10.03 -22.39 -3.98
N THR A 57 11.27 -22.03 -4.29
CA THR A 57 12.39 -21.86 -3.37
C THR A 57 12.42 -20.38 -3.04
N SER A 58 11.91 -20.02 -1.86
CA SER A 58 11.59 -18.63 -1.46
C SER A 58 12.82 -17.77 -1.19
N GLU A 59 13.72 -17.65 -2.16
CA GLU A 59 14.76 -16.64 -2.22
C GLU A 59 14.18 -15.40 -2.89
N ILE A 60 14.57 -14.22 -2.41
CA ILE A 60 14.17 -12.93 -2.99
C ILE A 60 15.06 -12.61 -4.19
N GLU A 61 14.51 -11.84 -5.13
CA GLU A 61 15.32 -11.10 -6.11
C GLU A 61 15.95 -9.88 -5.43
N VAL A 62 17.19 -9.58 -5.82
CA VAL A 62 17.96 -8.45 -5.26
C VAL A 62 18.78 -7.82 -6.39
N ASP A 63 18.35 -6.66 -6.85
CA ASP A 63 19.05 -5.87 -7.86
C ASP A 63 20.05 -4.90 -7.26
N ASP A 64 19.72 -4.36 -6.10
CA ASP A 64 20.55 -3.39 -5.41
C ASP A 64 20.44 -3.53 -3.88
N THR A 65 21.35 -2.86 -3.20
CA THR A 65 21.39 -2.79 -1.74
C THR A 65 21.91 -1.44 -1.28
N GLY A 66 21.51 -1.01 -0.09
CA GLY A 66 22.06 0.22 0.46
C GLY A 66 21.45 0.63 1.77
N THR A 67 21.82 1.83 2.24
CA THR A 67 21.37 2.34 3.54
C THR A 67 20.34 3.44 3.35
N VAL A 68 19.20 3.30 4.02
CA VAL A 68 18.14 4.30 4.04
C VAL A 68 18.55 5.48 4.91
N TYR A 69 18.48 6.69 4.36
CA TYR A 69 18.93 7.90 5.06
C TYR A 69 17.86 9.00 5.17
N PHE A 70 16.74 8.89 4.46
CA PHE A 70 15.63 9.85 4.55
C PHE A 70 14.28 9.18 4.28
N ILE A 71 13.24 9.57 5.02
CA ILE A 71 11.86 9.10 4.83
C ILE A 71 11.01 10.27 4.36
N VAL A 72 10.44 10.17 3.17
CA VAL A 72 9.66 11.23 2.55
C VAL A 72 8.24 11.20 3.10
N ASP A 73 7.58 10.04 3.05
CA ASP A 73 6.21 9.78 3.53
C ASP A 73 6.04 8.27 3.85
N GLY A 74 4.80 7.76 3.86
CA GLY A 74 4.47 6.38 4.24
C GLY A 74 4.81 5.33 3.18
N ASP A 75 5.23 5.70 1.98
CA ASP A 75 5.61 4.75 0.93
C ASP A 75 6.79 5.21 0.07
N THR A 76 7.40 6.33 0.42
CA THR A 76 8.50 6.94 -0.33
C THR A 76 9.67 7.28 0.60
N PHE A 77 10.90 6.91 0.19
CA PHE A 77 12.13 7.17 0.96
C PHE A 77 13.34 7.36 0.04
N ASP A 78 14.46 7.80 0.62
CA ASP A 78 15.76 7.89 -0.07
C ASP A 78 16.80 6.95 0.56
N MET A 79 17.59 6.30 -0.30
CA MET A 79 18.70 5.42 0.08
C MET A 79 19.92 5.59 -0.82
N SER A 80 21.08 5.21 -0.30
CA SER A 80 22.31 5.13 -1.09
C SER A 80 22.31 3.90 -2.01
N GLY A 81 23.06 3.92 -3.11
CA GLY A 81 23.39 2.73 -3.90
C GLY A 81 22.80 2.74 -5.31
N LEU A 82 21.64 3.38 -5.45
CA LEU A 82 20.88 3.42 -6.69
C LEU A 82 21.56 4.28 -7.79
N PRO A 83 21.38 3.95 -9.08
CA PRO A 83 22.25 4.47 -10.13
C PRO A 83 21.93 5.90 -10.62
N THR A 84 20.65 6.31 -10.64
CA THR A 84 20.23 7.60 -11.23
C THR A 84 19.58 8.56 -10.25
N THR A 85 18.99 8.04 -9.19
CA THR A 85 18.23 8.76 -8.16
C THR A 85 18.19 7.90 -6.91
N ASP A 86 18.28 8.53 -5.75
CA ASP A 86 18.23 7.84 -4.45
C ASP A 86 16.79 7.51 -4.02
N ARG A 87 15.80 8.03 -4.75
CA ARG A 87 14.37 8.00 -4.41
C ARG A 87 13.72 6.66 -4.79
N VAL A 88 13.12 6.01 -3.80
CA VAL A 88 12.35 4.78 -3.94
C VAL A 88 10.88 5.03 -3.60
N ARG A 89 9.96 4.44 -4.38
CA ARG A 89 8.54 4.28 -4.08
C ARG A 89 8.28 2.79 -3.87
N LEU A 90 7.67 2.43 -2.74
CA LEU A 90 7.26 1.06 -2.47
C LEU A 90 6.24 0.61 -3.53
N ALA A 91 6.50 -0.50 -4.21
CA ALA A 91 5.58 -1.07 -5.18
C ALA A 91 4.25 -1.49 -4.53
N ASP A 92 3.17 -1.39 -5.32
CA ASP A 92 1.81 -1.92 -5.11
C ASP A 92 1.12 -1.65 -3.77
N ILE A 93 1.55 -0.60 -3.08
CA ILE A 93 0.90 -0.12 -1.88
C ILE A 93 0.63 1.37 -2.01
N ASP A 94 -0.34 1.87 -1.26
CA ASP A 94 -0.60 3.30 -1.15
C ASP A 94 -0.78 3.69 0.31
N SER A 95 0.01 4.68 0.74
CA SER A 95 -0.07 5.24 2.10
C SER A 95 -0.89 6.54 2.10
N PRO A 96 -1.48 6.93 3.24
CA PRO A 96 -2.26 8.17 3.30
C PRO A 96 -1.44 9.38 2.86
N GLU A 97 -2.02 10.23 2.02
CA GLU A 97 -1.38 11.43 1.50
C GLU A 97 -1.22 12.51 2.58
N SER A 98 -0.36 13.51 2.36
CA SER A 98 -0.06 14.56 3.35
C SER A 98 -1.26 15.37 3.89
N TYR A 99 -2.37 15.35 3.16
CA TYR A 99 -3.63 16.00 3.53
C TYR A 99 -4.66 15.04 4.14
N GLU A 100 -4.32 13.76 4.27
CA GLU A 100 -5.18 12.70 4.80
C GLU A 100 -4.83 12.32 6.24
N SER A 101 -5.81 11.74 6.93
CA SER A 101 -5.58 11.22 8.28
C SER A 101 -4.71 9.96 8.21
N GLY A 102 -3.72 9.84 9.10
CA GLY A 102 -2.81 8.69 9.13
C GLY A 102 -1.47 8.92 8.44
N TYR A 103 -1.27 10.06 7.74
CA TYR A 103 -0.02 10.37 7.04
C TYR A 103 1.21 10.30 7.97
N GLN A 104 1.14 10.99 9.11
CA GLN A 104 2.28 11.05 10.03
C GLN A 104 2.54 9.68 10.66
N GLU A 105 1.48 8.95 11.00
CA GLU A 105 1.54 7.61 11.56
C GLU A 105 2.17 6.62 10.58
N ALA A 106 1.78 6.65 9.30
CA ALA A 106 2.38 5.82 8.25
C ALA A 106 3.86 6.15 8.01
N LYS A 107 4.19 7.44 7.95
CA LYS A 107 5.58 7.91 7.80
C LYS A 107 6.46 7.49 8.98
N ASP A 108 5.99 7.69 10.22
CA ASP A 108 6.73 7.32 11.43
C ASP A 108 6.89 5.81 11.54
N TYR A 109 5.90 5.05 11.08
CA TYR A 109 5.99 3.60 11.03
C TYR A 109 7.04 3.13 10.02
N LEU A 110 7.02 3.62 8.78
CA LEU A 110 8.05 3.31 7.79
C LEU A 110 9.44 3.70 8.33
N TYR A 111 9.56 4.88 8.94
CA TYR A 111 10.80 5.32 9.60
C TYR A 111 11.29 4.29 10.63
N SER A 112 10.42 3.80 11.50
CA SER A 112 10.78 2.80 12.51
C SER A 112 11.25 1.47 11.92
N LEU A 113 10.74 1.11 10.73
CA LEU A 113 11.09 -0.13 10.06
C LEU A 113 12.47 -0.06 9.42
N ILE A 114 12.78 1.02 8.71
CA ILE A 114 13.91 1.05 7.75
C ILE A 114 14.93 2.18 7.95
N TYR A 115 14.65 3.23 8.71
CA TYR A 115 15.59 4.35 8.82
C TYR A 115 16.95 3.92 9.40
N GLY A 116 18.03 4.28 8.72
CA GLY A 116 19.40 3.91 9.09
C GLY A 116 19.73 2.44 8.91
N LYS A 117 18.86 1.66 8.26
CA LYS A 117 19.09 0.22 8.01
C LYS A 117 19.63 -0.03 6.62
N PHE A 118 20.37 -1.13 6.51
CA PHE A 118 20.73 -1.73 5.24
C PHE A 118 19.54 -2.51 4.68
N VAL A 119 19.15 -2.23 3.44
CA VAL A 119 18.01 -2.83 2.74
C VAL A 119 18.47 -3.61 1.51
N TYR A 120 17.69 -4.63 1.15
CA TYR A 120 17.77 -5.32 -0.13
C TYR A 120 16.61 -4.85 -1.00
N VAL A 121 16.92 -4.55 -2.26
CA VAL A 121 16.02 -3.88 -3.19
C VAL A 121 15.77 -4.78 -4.38
N ASP A 122 14.49 -4.97 -4.67
CA ASP A 122 13.95 -5.70 -5.82
C ASP A 122 13.23 -4.64 -6.68
N ILE A 123 13.79 -4.31 -7.85
CA ILE A 123 13.42 -3.16 -8.68
C ILE A 123 12.55 -3.64 -9.84
N ASP A 124 11.39 -3.01 -10.06
CA ASP A 124 10.49 -3.34 -11.16
C ASP A 124 11.19 -3.43 -12.53
N ASP A 125 11.27 -4.64 -13.07
CA ASP A 125 11.84 -4.95 -14.39
C ASP A 125 11.04 -4.40 -15.57
N VAL A 126 9.77 -4.01 -15.37
CA VAL A 126 8.91 -3.52 -16.46
C VAL A 126 9.27 -2.09 -16.82
N TYR A 127 9.41 -1.21 -15.84
CA TYR A 127 9.64 0.22 -16.06
C TYR A 127 10.97 0.72 -15.48
N GLY A 128 11.53 0.05 -14.46
CA GLY A 128 12.70 0.50 -13.71
C GLY A 128 12.44 1.82 -12.98
N THR A 129 12.55 2.93 -13.72
CA THR A 129 12.20 4.27 -13.23
C THR A 129 10.78 4.66 -13.64
N GLY A 130 9.90 4.87 -12.66
CA GLY A 130 8.56 5.39 -12.91
C GLY A 130 8.58 6.84 -13.44
N TYR A 131 7.40 7.35 -13.84
CA TYR A 131 7.16 8.69 -14.42
C TYR A 131 7.69 9.91 -13.62
N TYR A 132 8.23 9.71 -12.41
CA TYR A 132 8.66 10.74 -11.48
C TYR A 132 10.11 10.60 -11.01
N GLU A 133 10.96 9.89 -11.74
CA GLU A 133 12.37 9.65 -11.34
C GLU A 133 12.45 8.98 -9.96
N ARG A 134 11.62 7.94 -9.78
CA ARG A 134 11.60 7.08 -8.58
C ARG A 134 11.71 5.65 -9.02
N TRP A 135 12.51 4.86 -8.32
CA TRP A 135 12.52 3.42 -8.48
C TRP A 135 11.27 2.83 -7.83
N ILE A 136 10.56 1.97 -8.55
CA ILE A 136 9.41 1.22 -8.02
C ILE A 136 9.97 -0.10 -7.50
N CYS A 137 9.87 -0.35 -6.20
CA CYS A 137 10.59 -1.47 -5.58
C CYS A 137 9.79 -2.24 -4.53
N VAL A 138 10.09 -3.53 -4.38
CA VAL A 138 9.85 -4.26 -3.15
C VAL A 138 11.10 -4.20 -2.28
N ILE A 139 10.91 -3.87 -1.01
CA ILE A 139 12.01 -3.64 -0.06
C ILE A 139 12.03 -4.72 1.00
N TYR A 140 13.23 -5.23 1.27
CA TYR A 140 13.45 -6.22 2.31
C TYR A 140 14.47 -5.75 3.34
N VAL A 141 14.22 -6.07 4.61
CA VAL A 141 15.16 -5.86 5.72
C VAL A 141 15.51 -7.17 6.40
N ARG A 142 16.80 -7.35 6.71
CA ARG A 142 17.26 -8.52 7.47
C ARG A 142 16.77 -8.47 8.91
N ILE A 143 16.19 -9.58 9.37
CA ILE A 143 15.73 -9.74 10.76
C ILE A 143 16.52 -10.80 11.53
N ASP A 144 17.14 -11.75 10.83
CA ASP A 144 18.07 -12.75 11.38
C ASP A 144 19.11 -13.22 10.32
N SER A 145 19.82 -14.32 10.59
CA SER A 145 20.91 -14.82 9.74
C SER A 145 20.50 -15.24 8.33
N ASP A 146 19.26 -15.68 8.15
CA ASP A 146 18.79 -16.31 6.92
C ASP A 146 17.38 -15.86 6.52
N THR A 147 16.83 -14.87 7.22
CA THR A 147 15.47 -14.35 6.99
C THR A 147 15.48 -12.84 6.80
N VAL A 148 14.72 -12.42 5.80
CA VAL A 148 14.41 -11.02 5.50
C VAL A 148 12.90 -10.81 5.52
N MET A 149 12.48 -9.60 5.88
CA MET A 149 11.08 -9.19 5.97
C MET A 149 10.73 -8.26 4.82
N ASN A 150 9.63 -8.54 4.13
CA ASN A 150 9.04 -7.65 3.12
C ASN A 150 8.42 -6.42 3.80
N VAL A 151 9.01 -5.25 3.57
CA VAL A 151 8.60 -3.98 4.17
C VAL A 151 7.27 -3.52 3.59
N ASN A 152 7.07 -3.61 2.28
CA ASN A 152 5.83 -3.19 1.60
C ASN A 152 4.62 -3.91 2.22
N TYR A 153 4.72 -5.23 2.32
CA TYR A 153 3.64 -6.04 2.90
C TYR A 153 3.47 -5.77 4.40
N LYS A 154 4.55 -5.49 5.12
CA LYS A 154 4.49 -5.11 6.53
C LYS A 154 3.77 -3.77 6.75
N MET A 155 3.88 -2.80 5.83
CA MET A 155 3.10 -1.56 5.87
C MET A 155 1.60 -1.85 5.77
N VAL A 156 1.20 -2.76 4.87
CA VAL A 156 -0.20 -3.15 4.67
C VAL A 156 -0.76 -3.92 5.87
N LEU A 157 -0.04 -4.94 6.34
CA LEU A 157 -0.50 -5.80 7.44
C LEU A 157 -0.74 -5.02 8.74
N ASP A 158 0.02 -3.96 8.97
CA ASP A 158 -0.09 -3.14 10.18
C ASP A 158 -0.99 -1.91 9.98
N GLY A 159 -1.64 -1.77 8.82
CA GLY A 159 -2.66 -0.75 8.56
C GLY A 159 -2.10 0.64 8.25
N HIS A 160 -0.85 0.72 7.81
CA HIS A 160 -0.18 1.97 7.42
C HIS A 160 -0.17 2.22 5.91
N ALA A 161 -0.65 1.25 5.11
CA ALA A 161 -0.89 1.38 3.69
C ALA A 161 -2.01 0.40 3.27
N VAL A 162 -2.56 0.59 2.06
CA VAL A 162 -3.46 -0.36 1.40
C VAL A 162 -2.79 -0.95 0.17
N ILE A 163 -3.24 -2.12 -0.29
CA ILE A 163 -2.79 -2.65 -1.59
C ILE A 163 -3.38 -1.76 -2.70
N ASP A 164 -2.52 -1.27 -3.58
CA ASP A 164 -2.90 -0.55 -4.80
C ASP A 164 -2.08 -1.11 -5.96
N ASN A 165 -2.61 -2.16 -6.57
CA ASN A 165 -1.87 -3.03 -7.50
C ASN A 165 -1.76 -2.41 -8.90
N TYR A 166 -0.55 -2.09 -9.33
CA TYR A 166 -0.26 -1.53 -10.66
C TYR A 166 0.22 -2.62 -11.62
N TYR A 167 0.36 -2.24 -12.90
CA TYR A 167 1.08 -3.08 -13.85
C TYR A 167 2.59 -2.89 -13.60
N ASN A 168 3.24 -3.91 -13.05
CA ASN A 168 4.67 -4.07 -12.84
C ASN A 168 4.93 -5.60 -12.74
N GLU A 169 6.15 -6.04 -12.45
CA GLU A 169 6.43 -7.48 -12.30
C GLU A 169 5.88 -8.10 -11.00
N PHE A 170 5.57 -7.28 -10.01
CA PHE A 170 5.18 -7.73 -8.69
C PHE A 170 3.72 -8.17 -8.64
N ASN A 171 3.41 -8.95 -7.60
CA ASN A 171 2.04 -9.31 -7.27
C ASN A 171 1.84 -9.29 -5.75
N PRO A 172 1.21 -8.25 -5.19
CA PRO A 172 1.07 -8.07 -3.74
C PRO A 172 0.20 -9.15 -3.09
N TYR A 173 -0.65 -9.83 -3.87
CA TYR A 173 -1.51 -10.90 -3.38
C TYR A 173 -0.77 -12.21 -3.12
N ASN A 174 0.46 -12.34 -3.62
CA ASN A 174 1.33 -13.50 -3.41
C ASN A 174 2.46 -13.22 -2.40
N TRP A 175 2.57 -12.00 -1.88
CA TRP A 175 3.62 -11.66 -0.93
C TRP A 175 3.51 -12.44 0.37
N LYS A 176 4.70 -12.74 0.92
CA LYS A 176 4.87 -13.29 2.27
C LYS A 176 5.49 -12.21 3.13
N LEU A 177 5.24 -12.26 4.44
CA LEU A 177 5.92 -11.33 5.34
C LEU A 177 7.42 -11.65 5.44
N TYR A 178 7.79 -12.92 5.35
CA TYR A 178 9.16 -13.40 5.52
C TYR A 178 9.61 -14.27 4.35
N TYR A 179 10.86 -14.09 3.95
CA TYR A 179 11.55 -14.84 2.90
C TYR A 179 12.90 -15.33 3.41
N LEU A 180 13.39 -16.43 2.83
CA LEU A 180 14.73 -16.91 3.13
C LEU A 180 15.74 -16.15 2.25
N HIS A 181 16.80 -15.66 2.86
CA HIS A 181 17.92 -15.03 2.17
C HIS A 181 19.19 -15.26 2.97
N LYS A 182 19.91 -16.32 2.61
CA LYS A 182 21.17 -16.70 3.27
C LYS A 182 22.27 -15.75 2.82
N ALA A 183 23.02 -15.23 3.79
CA ALA A 183 24.21 -14.40 3.53
C ALA A 183 25.36 -15.22 2.92
#